data_AF-A0ABD5TA84-F1
#
_entry.id   AF-A0ABD5TA84-F1
#
_cell.length_a   1.000
_cell.length_b   1.000
_cell.length_c   1.000
_cell.angle_alpha   90.00
_cell.angle_beta   90.00
_cell.angle_gamma   90.00
#
_symmetry.space_group_name_H-M   'P 1'
#
loop_
_entity.id
_entity.type
_entity.pdbx_description
1 polymer ?
#
loop_
_entity_poly.entity_id
_entity_poly.type
_entity_poly.pdbx_seq_one_letter_code
_entity_poly.pdbx_strand_id
1 'polypeptide(L)'
;MRTEDGLTICVPSSVVREAEDTREATRKLGYVARAAAVFRADRLVVFPDREGERRRGGEYVRTVLGYAATPPGLRKDLWGERDELRYAGVLPPLRVPWRTGSTPSGEESKTQGLVTEVGPEGRVRVNSPLREHPISLLVPSGMEVEQGERVTIRVSSREPVRARITGKPEDGFQVVDADLSEALAGDGLAVATSRHGEELSVSRLGGIVSDSREA
;
A
#
# COMPACT_ATOMS: atom_id res chain seq x y z
N MET A 1 5.25 8.73 -10.01
CA MET A 1 4.15 9.65 -10.44
C MET A 1 3.03 9.61 -9.41
N ARG A 2 2.68 10.76 -8.82
CA ARG A 2 1.66 10.94 -7.78
C ARG A 2 0.26 10.81 -8.43
N THR A 3 -0.67 10.07 -7.84
CA THR A 3 -2.09 10.14 -8.21
C THR A 3 -2.61 11.50 -7.74
N GLU A 4 -3.15 12.30 -8.66
CA GLU A 4 -3.58 13.69 -8.40
C GLU A 4 -4.85 13.79 -7.52
N ASP A 5 -5.55 12.68 -7.27
CA ASP A 5 -6.78 12.61 -6.45
C ASP A 5 -6.71 11.55 -5.33
N GLY A 6 -5.53 11.34 -4.72
CA GLY A 6 -5.32 10.24 -3.77
C GLY A 6 -5.15 10.66 -2.30
N LEU A 7 -5.72 9.90 -1.36
CA LEU A 7 -5.49 10.10 0.08
C LEU A 7 -4.16 9.46 0.49
N THR A 8 -3.23 10.29 0.96
CA THR A 8 -1.96 9.85 1.56
C THR A 8 -2.02 10.02 3.07
N ILE A 9 -1.79 8.94 3.82
CA ILE A 9 -1.67 8.97 5.29
C ILE A 9 -0.19 8.86 5.64
N CYS A 10 0.32 9.78 6.46
CA CYS A 10 1.69 9.75 6.95
C CYS A 10 1.72 9.30 8.42
N VAL A 11 2.54 8.31 8.75
CA VAL A 11 2.75 7.83 10.13
C VAL A 11 4.25 7.79 10.46
N PRO A 12 4.64 8.10 11.70
CA PRO A 12 6.04 8.05 12.09
C PRO A 12 6.53 6.60 12.19
N SER A 13 7.81 6.38 11.93
CA SER A 13 8.48 5.09 12.14
C SER A 13 8.48 4.65 13.62
N SER A 14 8.28 5.59 14.54
CA SER A 14 8.16 5.36 15.98
C SER A 14 6.74 5.04 16.45
N VAL A 15 5.77 4.85 15.55
CA VAL A 15 4.33 4.70 15.89
C VAL A 15 4.04 3.55 16.88
N VAL A 16 4.96 2.62 17.10
CA VAL A 16 4.82 1.51 18.07
C VAL A 16 5.78 1.61 19.27
N ARG A 17 6.37 2.79 19.53
CA ARG A 17 7.42 2.98 20.55
C ARG A 17 7.00 2.58 21.96
N GLU A 18 5.71 2.68 22.29
CA GLU A 18 5.17 2.35 23.60
C GLU A 18 4.78 0.88 23.77
N ALA A 19 4.71 0.11 22.68
CA ALA A 19 4.29 -1.28 22.75
C ALA A 19 5.30 -2.11 23.56
N GLU A 20 4.82 -2.90 24.51
CA GLU A 20 5.67 -3.67 25.41
C GLU A 20 6.27 -4.88 24.70
N ASP A 21 5.47 -5.54 23.86
CA ASP A 21 5.83 -6.74 23.11
C ASP A 21 5.54 -6.64 21.60
N THR A 22 6.10 -7.57 20.83
CA THR A 22 6.01 -7.56 19.36
C THR A 22 4.59 -7.91 18.88
N ARG A 23 3.84 -8.69 19.65
CA ARG A 23 2.45 -9.04 19.32
C ARG A 23 1.54 -7.82 19.44
N GLU A 24 1.72 -7.01 20.49
CA GLU A 24 1.04 -5.73 20.69
C GLU A 24 1.40 -4.74 19.57
N ALA A 25 2.69 -4.60 19.26
CA ALA A 25 3.15 -3.75 18.17
C ALA A 25 2.54 -4.15 16.82
N THR A 26 2.54 -5.45 16.47
CA THR A 26 1.91 -5.97 15.25
C THR A 26 0.41 -5.67 15.24
N ARG A 27 -0.30 -5.86 16.36
CA ARG A 27 -1.74 -5.55 16.46
C ARG A 27 -2.02 -4.06 16.23
N LYS A 28 -1.21 -3.18 16.83
CA LYS A 28 -1.33 -1.72 16.65
C LYS A 28 -1.15 -1.31 15.19
N LEU A 29 -0.11 -1.83 14.52
CA LEU A 29 0.11 -1.59 13.09
C LEU A 29 -1.04 -2.15 12.24
N GLY A 30 -1.62 -3.28 12.66
CA GLY A 30 -2.85 -3.81 12.08
C GLY A 30 -4.02 -2.83 12.10
N TYR A 31 -4.19 -2.06 13.17
CA TYR A 31 -5.22 -1.01 13.23
C TYR A 31 -4.91 0.18 12.32
N VAL A 32 -3.64 0.58 12.21
CA VAL A 32 -3.21 1.62 11.26
C VAL A 32 -3.51 1.19 9.82
N ALA A 33 -3.11 -0.03 9.44
CA ALA A 33 -3.40 -0.61 8.13
C ALA A 33 -4.90 -0.71 7.86
N ARG A 34 -5.69 -1.10 8.87
CA ARG A 34 -7.15 -1.17 8.75
C ARG A 34 -7.78 0.21 8.57
N ALA A 35 -7.33 1.23 9.30
CA ALA A 35 -7.79 2.60 9.10
C ALA A 35 -7.49 3.07 7.68
N ALA A 36 -6.27 2.87 7.19
CA ALA A 36 -5.89 3.20 5.82
C ALA A 36 -6.79 2.50 4.77
N ALA A 37 -7.09 1.21 4.96
CA ALA A 37 -8.00 0.48 4.08
C ALA A 37 -9.45 1.01 4.15
N VAL A 38 -9.99 1.26 5.36
CA VAL A 38 -11.38 1.73 5.56
C VAL A 38 -11.59 3.11 4.93
N PHE A 39 -10.62 4.01 5.09
CA PHE A 39 -10.68 5.35 4.52
C PHE A 39 -10.20 5.41 3.06
N ARG A 40 -9.93 4.26 2.43
CA ARG A 40 -9.49 4.15 1.04
C ARG A 40 -8.27 5.04 0.74
N ALA A 41 -7.30 5.01 1.65
CA ALA A 41 -6.01 5.62 1.37
C ALA A 41 -5.34 4.91 0.18
N ASP A 42 -4.68 5.68 -0.67
CA ASP A 42 -3.86 5.18 -1.77
C ASP A 42 -2.44 4.85 -1.28
N ARG A 43 -1.94 5.66 -0.35
CA ARG A 43 -0.59 5.56 0.19
C ARG A 43 -0.56 5.69 1.70
N LEU A 44 0.24 4.84 2.32
CA LEU A 44 0.61 4.91 3.72
C LEU A 44 2.12 5.15 3.80
N VAL A 45 2.50 6.40 4.03
CA VAL A 45 3.90 6.81 4.13
C VAL A 45 4.38 6.59 5.56
N VAL A 46 5.50 5.89 5.70
CA VAL A 46 6.23 5.75 6.97
C VAL A 46 7.41 6.71 6.91
N PHE A 47 7.37 7.78 7.69
CA PHE A 47 8.46 8.77 7.75
C PHE A 47 9.38 8.51 8.95
N PRO A 48 10.68 8.80 8.85
CA PRO A 48 11.61 8.55 9.95
C PRO A 48 11.38 9.49 11.13
N ASP A 49 11.18 8.92 12.32
CA ASP A 49 11.16 9.61 13.62
C ASP A 49 12.26 9.04 14.51
N ARG A 50 13.52 9.31 14.13
CA ARG A 50 14.72 8.66 14.70
C ARG A 50 14.85 8.86 16.21
N GLU A 51 14.42 10.00 16.73
CA GLU A 51 14.47 10.29 18.17
C GLU A 51 13.39 9.55 18.95
N GLY A 52 12.24 9.28 18.32
CA GLY A 52 11.15 8.52 18.89
C GLY A 52 11.32 7.00 18.81
N GLU A 53 12.20 6.51 17.93
CA GLU A 53 12.45 5.09 17.75
C GLU A 53 13.07 4.43 18.99
N ARG A 54 12.68 3.17 19.22
CA ARG A 54 13.23 2.34 20.30
C ARG A 54 13.57 0.95 19.76
N ARG A 55 13.13 -0.10 20.46
CA ARG A 55 13.37 -1.51 20.09
C ARG A 55 12.80 -1.91 18.73
N ARG A 56 11.79 -1.19 18.23
CA ARG A 56 11.11 -1.43 16.95
C ARG A 56 11.10 -0.11 16.18
N GLY A 57 11.97 0.00 15.18
CA GLY A 57 12.11 1.19 14.33
C GLY A 57 11.39 1.06 12.99
N GLY A 58 11.75 1.92 12.05
CA GLY A 58 11.09 2.02 10.74
C GLY A 58 11.04 0.71 9.95
N GLU A 59 12.08 -0.12 9.97
CA GLU A 59 12.09 -1.40 9.24
C GLU A 59 10.98 -2.35 9.71
N TYR A 60 10.78 -2.49 11.02
CA TYR A 60 9.72 -3.31 11.58
C TYR A 60 8.34 -2.76 11.18
N VAL A 61 8.14 -1.45 11.30
CA VAL A 61 6.88 -0.79 10.96
C VAL A 61 6.54 -0.98 9.48
N ARG A 62 7.50 -0.72 8.59
CA ARG A 62 7.38 -0.91 7.14
C ARG A 62 7.08 -2.36 6.78
N THR A 63 7.78 -3.30 7.39
CA THR A 63 7.62 -4.73 7.11
C THR A 63 6.22 -5.21 7.48
N VAL A 64 5.74 -4.87 8.68
CA VAL A 64 4.39 -5.29 9.12
C VAL A 64 3.29 -4.61 8.32
N LEU A 65 3.39 -3.30 8.07
CA LEU A 65 2.40 -2.56 7.28
C LEU A 65 2.38 -3.04 5.82
N GLY A 66 3.55 -3.25 5.22
CA GLY A 66 3.68 -3.79 3.87
C GLY A 66 3.08 -5.19 3.77
N TYR A 67 3.33 -6.06 4.76
CA TYR A 67 2.71 -7.38 4.83
C TYR A 67 1.19 -7.29 4.92
N ALA A 68 0.66 -6.38 5.75
CA ALA A 68 -0.78 -6.17 5.88
C ALA A 68 -1.42 -5.73 4.55
N ALA A 69 -0.79 -4.77 3.86
CA ALA A 69 -1.21 -4.24 2.57
C ALA A 69 -1.08 -5.25 1.41
N THR A 70 -0.25 -6.28 1.56
CA THR A 70 -0.02 -7.29 0.52
C THR A 70 -1.20 -8.27 0.44
N PRO A 71 -1.75 -8.53 -0.77
CA PRO A 71 -2.79 -9.54 -0.96
C PRO A 71 -2.39 -10.92 -0.41
N PRO A 72 -3.31 -11.68 0.23
CA PRO A 72 -2.96 -12.92 0.93
C PRO A 72 -2.16 -13.93 0.09
N GLY A 73 -2.52 -14.10 -1.18
CA GLY A 73 -1.85 -15.04 -2.09
C GLY A 73 -0.45 -14.63 -2.53
N LEU A 74 -0.03 -13.39 -2.29
CA LEU A 74 1.30 -12.87 -2.67
C LEU A 74 2.23 -12.74 -1.46
N ARG A 75 1.72 -12.95 -0.24
CA ARG A 75 2.47 -12.71 1.00
C ARG A 75 3.66 -13.64 1.17
N LYS A 76 3.48 -14.93 0.86
CA LYS A 76 4.52 -15.95 1.02
C LYS A 76 5.75 -15.60 0.19
N ASP A 77 5.52 -15.18 -1.05
CA ASP A 77 6.60 -14.95 -2.01
C ASP A 77 7.30 -13.61 -1.78
N LEU A 78 6.58 -12.57 -1.35
CA LEU A 78 7.18 -11.26 -1.08
C LEU A 78 7.93 -11.20 0.24
N TRP A 79 7.35 -11.81 1.28
CA TRP A 79 7.83 -11.59 2.63
C TRP A 79 8.68 -12.74 3.15
N GLY A 80 8.46 -13.96 2.67
CA GLY A 80 9.14 -15.15 3.19
C GLY A 80 8.94 -15.31 4.71
N GLU A 81 9.94 -15.89 5.36
CA GLU A 81 10.00 -15.96 6.82
C GLU A 81 10.87 -14.82 7.36
N ARG A 82 10.28 -13.99 8.23
CA ARG A 82 10.93 -12.83 8.85
C ARG A 82 10.55 -12.75 10.33
N ASP A 83 11.51 -12.39 11.18
CA ASP A 83 11.27 -12.29 12.62
C ASP A 83 10.25 -11.20 12.98
N GLU A 84 10.24 -10.09 12.21
CA GLU A 84 9.26 -9.01 12.33
C GLU A 84 7.82 -9.49 12.12
N LEU A 85 7.65 -10.56 11.32
CA LEU A 85 6.36 -11.13 10.94
C LEU A 85 5.96 -12.35 11.78
N ARG A 86 6.73 -12.71 12.82
CA ARG A 86 6.43 -13.83 13.73
C ARG A 86 5.00 -13.80 14.28
N TYR A 87 4.45 -12.60 14.51
CA TYR A 87 3.10 -12.42 15.04
C TYR A 87 2.09 -11.96 13.98
N ALA A 88 2.37 -12.06 12.69
CA ALA A 88 1.48 -11.60 11.62
C ALA A 88 0.05 -12.18 11.69
N GLY A 89 -0.13 -13.35 12.32
CA GLY A 89 -1.45 -13.96 12.55
C GLY A 89 -2.40 -13.14 13.44
N VAL A 90 -1.91 -12.13 14.17
CA VAL A 90 -2.78 -11.22 14.95
C VAL A 90 -3.27 -10.01 14.17
N LEU A 91 -2.80 -9.82 12.92
CA LEU A 91 -3.22 -8.72 12.08
C LEU A 91 -4.72 -8.85 11.74
N PRO A 92 -5.51 -7.76 11.89
CA PRO A 92 -6.90 -7.79 11.51
C PRO A 92 -7.03 -7.93 9.98
N PRO A 93 -8.05 -8.63 9.49
CA PRO A 93 -8.30 -8.74 8.06
C PRO A 93 -8.69 -7.38 7.48
N LEU A 94 -8.01 -6.94 6.41
CA LEU A 94 -8.32 -5.68 5.73
C LEU A 94 -9.54 -5.79 4.79
N ARG A 95 -9.84 -7.00 4.29
CA ARG A 95 -10.95 -7.29 3.35
C ARG A 95 -10.97 -6.40 2.10
N VAL A 96 -9.82 -5.90 1.68
CA VAL A 96 -9.67 -5.14 0.43
C VAL A 96 -9.81 -6.08 -0.76
N PRO A 97 -10.64 -5.77 -1.77
CA PRO A 97 -10.70 -6.51 -3.02
C PRO A 97 -9.35 -6.49 -3.72
N TRP A 98 -8.85 -7.66 -4.10
CA TRP A 98 -7.57 -7.80 -4.82
C TRP A 98 -7.72 -8.65 -6.08
N ARG A 99 -8.94 -9.16 -6.32
CA ARG A 99 -9.36 -9.80 -7.57
C ARG A 99 -10.82 -9.43 -7.83
N THR A 100 -11.16 -9.20 -9.09
CA THR A 100 -12.55 -9.26 -9.56
C THR A 100 -12.79 -10.66 -10.12
N GLY A 101 -13.92 -11.28 -9.76
CA GLY A 101 -14.34 -12.53 -10.37
C GLY A 101 -14.48 -12.41 -11.89
N SER A 102 -14.37 -13.54 -12.59
CA SER A 102 -14.72 -13.61 -14.01
C SER A 102 -16.19 -13.23 -14.18
N THR A 103 -16.53 -12.47 -15.21
CA THR A 103 -17.94 -12.37 -15.62
C THR A 103 -18.46 -13.77 -16.00
N PRO A 104 -19.78 -14.04 -15.88
CA PRO A 104 -20.38 -15.33 -16.27
C PRO A 104 -20.08 -15.75 -17.71
N SER A 105 -19.72 -14.81 -18.57
CA SER A 105 -19.35 -15.01 -19.98
C SER A 105 -17.92 -15.55 -20.19
N GLY A 106 -17.14 -15.75 -19.13
CA GLY A 106 -15.73 -16.16 -19.24
C GLY A 106 -14.78 -15.04 -19.71
N GLU A 107 -15.27 -13.80 -19.79
CA GLU A 107 -14.52 -12.65 -20.27
C GLU A 107 -13.82 -11.94 -19.11
N GLU A 108 -12.50 -11.77 -19.29
CA GLU A 108 -11.58 -10.84 -18.64
C GLU A 108 -11.71 -10.62 -17.12
N SER A 109 -10.77 -11.16 -16.34
CA SER A 109 -10.66 -10.90 -14.90
C SER A 109 -9.55 -9.90 -14.58
N LYS A 110 -9.78 -8.95 -13.66
CA LYS A 110 -8.72 -8.17 -13.02
C LYS A 110 -8.21 -8.91 -11.77
N THR A 111 -6.91 -8.98 -11.58
CA THR A 111 -6.25 -9.45 -10.35
C THR A 111 -5.07 -8.55 -10.04
N GLN A 112 -4.65 -8.50 -8.78
CA GLN A 112 -3.37 -7.91 -8.44
C GLN A 112 -2.23 -8.91 -8.68
N GLY A 113 -1.07 -8.38 -9.01
CA GLY A 113 0.20 -9.08 -9.03
C GLY A 113 1.31 -8.22 -8.45
N LEU A 114 2.46 -8.84 -8.27
CA LEU A 114 3.62 -8.26 -7.62
C LEU A 114 4.80 -8.30 -8.58
N VAL A 115 5.43 -7.15 -8.82
CA VAL A 115 6.65 -7.07 -9.62
C VAL A 115 7.80 -7.69 -8.81
N THR A 116 8.35 -8.81 -9.30
CA THR A 116 9.47 -9.50 -8.65
C THR A 116 10.81 -9.11 -9.24
N GLU A 117 10.84 -8.69 -10.50
CA GLU A 117 12.05 -8.31 -11.24
C GLU A 117 11.69 -7.26 -12.30
N VAL A 118 12.51 -6.23 -12.42
CA VAL A 118 12.43 -5.24 -13.50
C VAL A 118 13.58 -5.51 -14.47
N GLY A 119 13.22 -5.94 -15.68
CA GLY A 119 14.15 -6.18 -16.76
C GLY A 119 14.30 -4.98 -17.70
N PRO A 120 15.17 -5.08 -18.70
CA PRO A 120 15.36 -4.03 -19.70
C PRO A 120 14.09 -3.83 -20.56
N GLU A 121 14.00 -2.66 -21.19
CA GLU A 121 12.95 -2.32 -22.17
C GLU A 121 11.51 -2.43 -21.62
N GLY A 122 11.32 -2.10 -20.33
CA GLY A 122 10.00 -2.10 -19.70
C GLY A 122 9.39 -3.50 -19.52
N ARG A 123 10.20 -4.56 -19.58
CA ARG A 123 9.77 -5.92 -19.21
C ARG A 123 9.85 -6.10 -17.71
N VAL A 124 8.83 -6.71 -17.13
CA VAL A 124 8.79 -7.05 -15.71
C VAL A 124 8.34 -8.48 -15.50
N ARG A 125 8.91 -9.15 -14.50
CA ARG A 125 8.35 -10.41 -13.99
C ARG A 125 7.34 -10.08 -12.91
N VAL A 126 6.14 -10.61 -13.07
CA VAL A 126 5.05 -10.37 -12.14
C VAL A 126 4.56 -11.69 -11.59
N ASN A 127 4.70 -11.86 -10.29
CA ASN A 127 4.08 -12.95 -9.58
C ASN A 127 2.58 -12.67 -9.45
N SER A 128 1.77 -13.64 -9.84
CA SER A 128 0.33 -13.52 -9.86
C SER A 128 -0.26 -14.82 -9.35
N PRO A 129 -1.35 -14.76 -8.58
CA PRO A 129 -1.97 -15.97 -8.04
C PRO A 129 -2.59 -16.93 -9.08
N LEU A 130 -2.40 -16.64 -10.37
CA LEU A 130 -2.88 -17.41 -11.51
C LEU A 130 -1.93 -18.55 -11.89
N ARG A 131 -0.66 -18.45 -11.50
CA ARG A 131 0.43 -19.40 -11.86
C ARG A 131 1.37 -19.55 -10.68
N GLU A 132 2.06 -20.68 -10.64
CA GLU A 132 3.13 -20.94 -9.66
C GLU A 132 4.44 -20.21 -10.01
N HIS A 133 4.56 -19.68 -11.23
CA HIS A 133 5.77 -18.98 -11.69
C HIS A 133 5.45 -17.55 -12.15
N PRO A 134 6.38 -16.59 -11.93
CA PRO A 134 6.23 -15.22 -12.41
C PRO A 134 6.01 -15.13 -13.92
N ILE A 135 5.04 -14.31 -14.33
CA ILE A 135 4.69 -14.08 -15.72
C ILE A 135 5.48 -12.87 -16.22
N SER A 136 6.10 -12.96 -17.40
CA SER A 136 6.76 -11.81 -18.02
C SER A 136 5.72 -10.92 -18.72
N LEU A 137 5.60 -9.67 -18.28
CA LEU A 137 4.66 -8.68 -18.79
C LEU A 137 5.40 -7.40 -19.21
N LEU A 138 4.77 -6.61 -20.08
CA LEU A 138 5.24 -5.28 -20.43
C LEU A 138 4.55 -4.23 -19.56
N VAL A 139 5.32 -3.25 -19.11
CA VAL A 139 4.82 -2.07 -18.42
C VAL A 139 4.17 -1.13 -19.45
N PRO A 140 2.96 -0.61 -19.21
CA PRO A 140 2.32 0.35 -20.09
C PRO A 140 3.16 1.63 -20.26
N SER A 141 3.09 2.26 -21.44
CA SER A 141 3.78 3.53 -21.70
C SER A 141 3.34 4.61 -20.71
N GLY A 142 4.30 5.33 -20.12
CA GLY A 142 4.04 6.37 -19.10
C GLY A 142 3.86 5.83 -17.67
N MET A 143 4.04 4.52 -17.46
CA MET A 143 4.08 3.90 -16.14
C MET A 143 5.50 3.45 -15.83
N GLU A 144 5.97 3.76 -14.63
CA GLU A 144 7.18 3.19 -14.04
C GLU A 144 6.77 2.27 -12.89
N VAL A 145 7.54 1.19 -12.72
CA VAL A 145 7.34 0.23 -11.65
C VAL A 145 8.66 -0.19 -11.04
N GLU A 146 8.65 -0.37 -9.73
CA GLU A 146 9.80 -0.84 -8.98
C GLU A 146 9.63 -2.30 -8.55
N GLN A 147 10.74 -2.94 -8.20
CA GLN A 147 10.70 -4.26 -7.59
C GLN A 147 9.93 -4.19 -6.27
N GLY A 148 9.04 -5.15 -6.04
CA GLY A 148 8.15 -5.18 -4.87
C GLY A 148 6.87 -4.37 -5.06
N GLU A 149 6.72 -3.65 -6.17
CA GLU A 149 5.52 -2.87 -6.43
C GLU A 149 4.34 -3.76 -6.85
N ARG A 150 3.14 -3.43 -6.34
CA ARG A 150 1.89 -4.08 -6.75
C ARG A 150 1.38 -3.46 -8.05
N VAL A 151 0.88 -4.30 -8.95
CA VAL A 151 0.28 -3.90 -10.22
C VAL A 151 -1.06 -4.61 -10.45
N THR A 152 -1.95 -3.97 -11.20
CA THR A 152 -3.22 -4.57 -11.65
C THR A 152 -3.01 -5.28 -12.98
N ILE A 153 -3.27 -6.57 -12.99
CA ILE A 153 -3.19 -7.44 -14.16
C ILE A 153 -4.61 -7.74 -14.66
N ARG A 154 -4.84 -7.53 -15.96
CA ARG A 154 -6.03 -8.03 -16.66
C ARG A 154 -5.68 -9.35 -17.35
N VAL A 155 -6.50 -10.36 -17.13
CA VAL A 155 -6.32 -11.74 -17.61
C VAL A 155 -7.38 -12.03 -18.65
N SER A 156 -6.96 -12.21 -19.91
CA SER A 156 -7.88 -12.50 -21.02
C SER A 156 -8.02 -14.00 -21.31
N SER A 157 -7.05 -14.82 -20.92
CA SER A 157 -7.12 -16.27 -21.03
C SER A 157 -6.29 -16.92 -19.91
N ARG A 158 -6.74 -18.07 -19.39
CA ARG A 158 -6.00 -18.86 -18.37
C ARG A 158 -5.21 -20.01 -18.99
N GLU A 159 -5.68 -20.53 -20.12
CA GLU A 159 -5.06 -21.65 -20.84
C GLU A 159 -5.10 -21.38 -22.36
N PRO A 160 -4.00 -20.91 -22.96
CA PRO A 160 -2.75 -20.43 -22.33
C PRO A 160 -2.97 -19.12 -21.56
N VAL A 161 -2.09 -18.79 -20.59
CA VAL A 161 -2.19 -17.52 -19.85
C VAL A 161 -1.90 -16.36 -20.78
N ARG A 162 -2.89 -15.48 -20.93
CA ARG A 162 -2.76 -14.18 -21.59
C ARG A 162 -3.14 -13.11 -20.59
N ALA A 163 -2.20 -12.23 -20.30
CA ALA A 163 -2.36 -11.20 -19.30
C ALA A 163 -1.60 -9.93 -19.69
N ARG A 164 -2.04 -8.77 -19.19
CA ARG A 164 -1.37 -7.48 -19.35
C ARG A 164 -1.50 -6.63 -18.09
N ILE A 165 -0.51 -5.79 -17.82
CA ILE A 165 -0.60 -4.77 -16.78
C ILE A 165 -1.54 -3.67 -17.27
N THR A 166 -2.43 -3.22 -16.40
CA THR A 166 -3.41 -2.16 -16.69
C THR A 166 -3.17 -0.89 -15.90
N GLY A 167 -2.35 -0.95 -14.85
CA GLY A 167 -2.02 0.19 -14.00
C GLY A 167 -1.63 -0.27 -12.59
N LYS A 168 -1.58 0.70 -11.66
CA LYS A 168 -1.48 0.41 -10.23
C LYS A 168 -2.81 -0.12 -9.69
N PRO A 169 -2.83 -0.78 -8.52
CA PRO A 169 -4.07 -1.18 -7.86
C PRO A 169 -4.99 0.01 -7.59
N GLU A 170 -6.25 -0.09 -8.03
CA GLU A 170 -7.33 0.85 -7.70
C GLU A 170 -7.80 0.66 -6.23
N ASP A 171 -7.60 -0.54 -5.68
CA ASP A 171 -8.04 -0.92 -4.34
C ASP A 171 -6.87 -1.18 -3.37
N GLY A 172 -7.04 -0.67 -2.16
CA GLY A 172 -6.06 -0.73 -1.07
C GLY A 172 -4.97 0.32 -1.21
N PHE A 173 -3.97 0.23 -0.33
CA PHE A 173 -2.89 1.21 -0.26
C PHE A 173 -1.53 0.56 -0.56
N GLN A 174 -0.58 1.38 -0.98
CA GLN A 174 0.84 1.06 -1.01
C GLN A 174 1.55 1.65 0.22
N VAL A 175 2.47 0.89 0.82
CA VAL A 175 3.31 1.39 1.92
C VAL A 175 4.60 1.92 1.33
N VAL A 176 4.95 3.16 1.65
CA VAL A 176 6.10 3.88 1.08
C VAL A 176 6.97 4.43 2.19
N ASP A 177 8.29 4.39 2.01
CA ASP A 177 9.26 5.09 2.86
C ASP A 177 9.55 6.44 2.20
N ALA A 178 9.40 7.53 2.95
CA ALA A 178 9.74 8.88 2.48
C ALA A 178 9.93 9.82 3.67
N ASP A 179 10.76 10.84 3.50
CA ASP A 179 10.85 11.91 4.49
C ASP A 179 9.56 12.73 4.53
N LEU A 180 9.23 13.27 5.70
CA LEU A 180 8.00 14.06 5.86
C LEU A 180 8.00 15.30 4.94
N SER A 181 9.15 15.94 4.76
CA SER A 181 9.30 17.07 3.82
C SER A 181 9.00 16.66 2.38
N GLU A 182 9.45 15.48 1.95
CA GLU A 182 9.19 14.96 0.60
C GLU A 182 7.72 14.58 0.41
N ALA A 183 7.10 14.01 1.44
CA ALA A 183 5.69 13.68 1.45
C ALA A 183 4.80 14.93 1.36
N LEU A 184 5.25 16.05 1.92
CA LEU A 184 4.54 17.33 1.95
C LEU A 184 4.86 18.25 0.77
N ALA A 185 5.87 17.95 -0.06
CA ALA A 185 6.29 18.77 -1.19
C ALA A 185 5.35 18.67 -2.42
N GLY A 186 4.05 18.44 -2.22
CA GLY A 186 3.05 18.43 -3.28
C GLY A 186 2.10 19.60 -3.14
N ASP A 187 1.41 19.94 -4.22
CA ASP A 187 0.48 21.08 -4.27
C ASP A 187 -0.92 20.78 -3.67
N GLY A 188 -1.11 19.58 -3.12
CA GLY A 188 -2.36 19.17 -2.49
C GLY A 188 -2.55 19.70 -1.07
N LEU A 189 -3.79 19.58 -0.55
CA LEU A 189 -4.10 19.96 0.83
C LEU A 189 -3.37 19.06 1.84
N ALA A 190 -2.48 19.65 2.64
CA ALA A 190 -1.83 18.98 3.75
C ALA A 190 -2.56 19.25 5.08
N VAL A 191 -2.98 18.18 5.77
CA VAL A 191 -3.63 18.26 7.09
C VAL A 191 -2.72 17.67 8.17
N ALA A 192 -2.15 18.53 9.01
CA ALA A 192 -1.41 18.12 10.20
C ALA A 192 -2.36 17.95 11.40
N THR A 193 -2.20 16.87 12.16
CA THR A 193 -3.02 16.61 13.36
C THR A 193 -2.17 16.76 14.62
N SER A 194 -2.67 17.54 15.58
CA SER A 194 -1.99 17.78 16.86
C SER A 194 -3.01 18.20 17.92
N ARG A 195 -2.76 17.82 19.18
CA ARG A 195 -3.51 18.33 20.35
C ARG A 195 -3.35 19.83 20.57
N HIS A 196 -2.33 20.43 19.96
CA HIS A 196 -2.05 21.87 19.98
C HIS A 196 -2.54 22.58 18.71
N GLY A 197 -3.12 21.82 17.77
CA GLY A 197 -3.74 22.40 16.60
C GLY A 197 -5.05 23.09 16.92
N GLU A 198 -5.58 23.79 15.94
CA GLU A 198 -6.91 24.36 16.02
C GLU A 198 -7.99 23.27 16.01
N GLU A 199 -9.04 23.44 16.81
CA GLU A 199 -10.17 22.51 16.91
C GLU A 199 -10.91 22.38 15.57
N LEU A 200 -11.35 21.16 15.24
CA LEU A 200 -12.13 20.90 14.04
C LEU A 200 -13.61 21.13 14.34
N SER A 201 -14.22 22.10 13.66
CA SER A 201 -15.66 22.37 13.71
C SER A 201 -16.30 22.14 12.33
N VAL A 202 -17.62 22.01 12.28
CA VAL A 202 -18.36 21.83 10.99
C VAL A 202 -18.13 23.02 10.05
N SER A 203 -18.13 24.24 10.58
CA SER A 203 -17.87 25.45 9.79
C SER A 203 -16.46 25.46 9.20
N ARG A 204 -15.47 25.08 10.01
CA ARG A 204 -14.07 25.02 9.56
C ARG A 204 -13.84 23.90 8.56
N LEU A 205 -14.46 22.75 8.75
CA LEU A 205 -14.43 21.67 7.77
C LEU A 205 -15.00 22.13 6.42
N GLY A 206 -16.07 22.94 6.42
CA GLY A 206 -16.61 23.56 5.21
C GLY A 206 -15.60 24.47 4.49
N GLY A 207 -14.82 25.25 5.25
CA GLY A 207 -13.72 26.07 4.71
C GLY A 207 -12.62 25.20 4.08
N ILE A 208 -12.13 24.20 4.82
CA ILE A 208 -11.08 23.28 4.34
C ILE A 208 -11.49 22.55 3.05
N VAL A 209 -12.76 22.11 2.95
CA VAL A 209 -13.30 21.45 1.74
C VAL A 209 -13.39 22.42 0.55
N SER A 210 -13.57 23.71 0.81
CA SER A 210 -13.59 24.73 -0.25
C SER A 210 -12.17 24.96 -0.75
N ASP A 211 -11.21 25.18 0.17
CA ASP A 211 -9.80 25.36 -0.14
C ASP A 211 -9.22 24.16 -0.90
N SER A 212 -9.62 22.93 -0.52
CA SER A 212 -9.15 21.71 -1.19
C SER A 212 -9.67 21.51 -2.61
N ARG A 213 -10.70 22.27 -3.03
CA ARG A 213 -11.23 22.23 -4.40
C ARG A 213 -10.60 23.29 -5.30
N GLU A 214 -9.97 24.29 -4.71
CA GLU A 214 -9.31 25.40 -5.41
C GLU A 214 -7.81 25.16 -5.60
N ALA A 215 -7.20 24.31 -4.78
CA ALA A 215 -5.84 23.80 -4.92
C ALA A 215 -5.75 22.67 -5.97
#